data_AF-A0A1B7UZ31-F1
#
_entry.id   AF-A0A1B7UZ31-F1
#
_cell.length_a   1.000
_cell.length_b   1.000
_cell.length_c   1.000
_cell.angle_alpha   90.00
_cell.angle_beta   90.00
_cell.angle_gamma   90.00
#
_symmetry.space_group_name_H-M   'P 1'
#
loop_
_entity.id
_entity.type
_entity.pdbx_description
1 polymer ?
#
loop_
_entity_poly.entity_id
_entity_poly.type
_entity_poly.pdbx_seq_one_letter_code
_entity_poly.pdbx_strand_id
1 'polypeptide(L)'
;MNNSESYQLYPQIITGCFTIIGAITIGILNYFTNKSVKSKEWEFSCRKEEISSRTKIYSDFLCEINTFILVSMKEKTGDTQKLSSMFNYYSQIELVSETKVIEKAKILCGYVLDCNTNFTNQQKHDKKEKGFYKLKQEFIEAAKDELSELKKLSN
;
A
#
# COMPACT_ATOMS: atom_id res chain seq x y z
N MET A 1 3.06 4.95 -79.53
CA MET A 1 2.92 5.70 -78.26
C MET A 1 2.42 4.73 -77.22
N ASN A 2 3.28 4.27 -76.30
CA ASN A 2 2.88 3.45 -75.14
C ASN A 2 4.01 3.21 -74.13
N ASN A 3 5.26 3.58 -74.42
CA ASN A 3 6.37 3.33 -73.51
C ASN A 3 6.60 4.44 -72.47
N SER A 4 6.06 5.66 -72.61
CA SER A 4 6.34 6.77 -71.70
C SER A 4 5.50 6.79 -70.42
N GLU A 5 4.32 6.18 -70.41
CA GLU A 5 3.43 6.11 -69.24
C GLU A 5 3.86 5.01 -68.25
N SER A 6 4.47 3.93 -68.76
CA SER A 6 4.95 2.82 -67.93
C SER A 6 6.07 3.24 -66.98
N TYR A 7 6.98 4.13 -67.40
CA TYR A 7 8.11 4.59 -66.57
C TYR A 7 7.69 5.51 -65.42
N GLN A 8 6.51 6.13 -65.46
CA GLN A 8 6.00 6.96 -64.36
C GLN A 8 5.19 6.16 -63.33
N LEU A 9 4.70 4.98 -63.68
CA LEU A 9 3.92 4.12 -62.79
C LEU A 9 4.79 3.39 -61.75
N TYR A 10 5.99 2.93 -62.15
CA TYR A 10 6.95 2.25 -61.27
C TYR A 10 7.36 3.06 -60.02
N PRO A 11 7.77 4.34 -60.12
CA PRO A 11 8.17 5.10 -58.93
C PRO A 11 7.00 5.33 -57.96
N GLN A 12 5.76 5.45 -58.46
CA GLN A 12 4.57 5.60 -57.62
C GLN A 12 4.22 4.31 -56.86
N ILE A 13 4.32 3.16 -57.52
CA ILE A 13 4.11 1.84 -56.88
C ILE A 13 5.17 1.60 -55.80
N ILE A 14 6.44 1.87 -56.10
CA ILE A 14 7.56 1.71 -55.14
C ILE A 14 7.34 2.63 -53.93
N THR A 15 7.00 3.90 -54.14
CA THR A 15 6.73 4.86 -53.05
C THR A 15 5.51 4.45 -52.21
N GLY A 16 4.45 3.93 -52.84
CA GLY A 16 3.27 3.40 -52.16
C GLY A 16 3.61 2.21 -51.26
N CYS A 17 4.41 1.25 -51.75
CA CYS A 17 4.87 0.11 -50.97
C CYS A 17 5.69 0.54 -49.74
N PHE A 18 6.62 1.49 -49.89
CA PHE A 18 7.40 2.02 -48.76
C PHE A 18 6.52 2.73 -47.73
N THR A 19 5.50 3.46 -48.16
CA THR A 19 4.57 4.16 -47.27
C THR A 19 3.76 3.19 -46.42
N ILE A 20 3.27 2.10 -47.02
CA ILE A 20 2.50 1.06 -46.31
C ILE A 20 3.39 0.33 -45.30
N ILE A 21 4.60 -0.07 -45.69
CA ILE A 21 5.55 -0.74 -44.79
C ILE A 21 5.94 0.19 -43.63
N GLY A 22 6.19 1.47 -43.91
CA GLY A 22 6.46 2.50 -42.90
C GLY A 22 5.31 2.64 -41.91
N ALA A 23 4.07 2.76 -42.40
CA ALA A 23 2.87 2.89 -41.55
C ALA A 23 2.64 1.65 -40.66
N ILE A 24 2.82 0.44 -41.20
CA ILE A 24 2.70 -0.81 -40.43
C ILE A 24 3.76 -0.85 -39.33
N THR A 25 5.01 -0.50 -39.66
CA THR A 25 6.11 -0.53 -38.70
C THR A 25 5.90 0.47 -37.57
N ILE A 26 5.46 1.68 -37.90
CA ILE A 26 5.09 2.71 -36.91
C ILE A 26 3.90 2.25 -36.06
N GLY A 27 2.88 1.64 -36.66
CA GLY A 27 1.72 1.12 -35.95
C GLY A 27 2.07 0.03 -34.94
N ILE A 28 2.94 -0.91 -35.34
CA ILE A 28 3.44 -1.97 -34.44
C ILE A 28 4.26 -1.37 -33.30
N LEU A 29 5.18 -0.46 -33.58
CA LEU A 29 6.01 0.20 -32.57
C LEU A 29 5.14 0.98 -31.57
N ASN A 30 4.13 1.69 -32.07
CA ASN A 30 3.22 2.47 -31.24
C ASN A 30 2.34 1.55 -30.38
N TYR A 31 1.88 0.42 -30.91
CA TYR A 31 1.13 -0.58 -30.14
C TYR A 31 1.96 -1.17 -28.98
N PHE A 32 3.20 -1.60 -29.24
CA PHE A 32 4.07 -2.15 -28.20
C PHE A 32 4.45 -1.11 -27.15
N THR A 33 4.72 0.12 -27.57
CA THR A 33 5.04 1.23 -26.67
C THR A 33 3.84 1.56 -25.79
N ASN A 34 2.66 1.76 -26.39
CA ASN A 34 1.44 2.11 -25.66
C ASN A 34 1.01 0.98 -24.71
N LYS A 35 1.13 -0.29 -25.12
CA LYS A 35 0.87 -1.43 -24.24
C LYS A 35 1.84 -1.47 -23.05
N SER A 36 3.13 -1.26 -23.29
CA SER A 36 4.15 -1.30 -22.24
C SER A 36 4.00 -0.14 -21.25
N VAL A 37 3.73 1.07 -21.75
CA VAL A 37 3.49 2.25 -20.91
C VAL A 37 2.23 2.06 -20.07
N LYS A 38 1.11 1.65 -20.70
CA LYS A 38 -0.15 1.42 -19.99
C LYS A 38 -0.03 0.33 -18.92
N SER A 39 0.74 -0.73 -19.19
CA SER A 39 1.00 -1.78 -18.21
C SER A 39 1.78 -1.25 -17.00
N LYS A 40 2.81 -0.41 -17.24
CA LYS A 40 3.58 0.23 -16.17
C LYS A 40 2.75 1.21 -15.36
N GLU A 41 1.92 2.02 -16.02
CA GLU A 41 0.99 2.94 -15.35
C GLU A 41 -0.02 2.20 -14.46
N TRP A 42 -0.54 1.07 -14.95
CA TRP A 42 -1.43 0.22 -14.19
C TRP A 42 -0.74 -0.36 -12.95
N GLU A 43 0.44 -0.95 -13.14
CA GLU A 43 1.23 -1.54 -12.05
C GLU A 43 1.60 -0.50 -10.98
N PHE A 44 2.01 0.70 -11.41
CA PHE A 44 2.26 1.82 -10.52
C PHE A 44 1.01 2.24 -9.74
N SER A 45 -0.15 2.28 -10.41
CA SER A 45 -1.43 2.62 -9.79
C SER A 45 -1.83 1.58 -8.74
N CYS A 46 -1.70 0.29 -9.04
CA CYS A 46 -1.96 -0.79 -8.08
C CYS A 46 -1.05 -0.69 -6.84
N ARG A 47 0.26 -0.43 -7.02
CA ARG A 47 1.19 -0.24 -5.89
C ARG A 47 0.83 0.97 -5.05
N LYS A 48 0.46 2.08 -5.68
CA LYS A 48 0.03 3.29 -4.97
C LYS A 48 -1.23 3.02 -4.14
N GLU A 49 -2.19 2.28 -4.70
CA GLU A 49 -3.41 1.88 -4.00
C GLU A 49 -3.09 0.95 -2.81
N GLU A 50 -2.19 -0.01 -3.00
CA GLU A 50 -1.72 -0.90 -1.93
C GLU A 50 -1.07 -0.13 -0.78
N ILE A 51 -0.13 0.77 -1.07
CA ILE A 51 0.53 1.62 -0.07
C ILE A 51 -0.51 2.48 0.67
N SER A 52 -1.47 3.04 -0.05
CA SER A 52 -2.54 3.86 0.53
C SER A 52 -3.46 3.03 1.44
N SER A 53 -3.82 1.82 1.02
CA SER A 53 -4.65 0.89 1.79
C SER A 53 -3.96 0.48 3.10
N ARG A 54 -2.70 0.05 3.03
CA ARG A 54 -1.90 -0.31 4.22
C ARG A 54 -1.72 0.87 5.17
N THR A 55 -1.41 2.06 4.64
CA THR A 55 -1.29 3.29 5.45
C THR A 55 -2.58 3.59 6.21
N LYS A 56 -3.74 3.41 5.55
CA LYS A 56 -5.05 3.60 6.18
C LYS A 56 -5.26 2.59 7.31
N ILE A 57 -5.02 1.30 7.07
CA ILE A 57 -5.16 0.24 8.09
C ILE A 57 -4.29 0.55 9.31
N TYR A 58 -3.03 0.96 9.12
CA TYR A 58 -2.13 1.29 10.22
C TYR A 58 -2.59 2.51 11.02
N SER A 59 -3.10 3.53 10.33
CA SER A 59 -3.66 4.72 10.97
C SER A 59 -4.91 4.38 11.79
N ASP A 60 -5.83 3.61 11.21
CA ASP A 60 -7.09 3.22 11.85
C ASP A 60 -6.83 2.33 13.07
N PHE A 61 -5.89 1.37 12.96
CA PHE A 61 -5.43 0.56 14.09
C PHE A 61 -4.88 1.42 15.23
N LEU A 62 -3.98 2.38 14.93
CA LEU A 62 -3.42 3.27 15.94
C LEU A 62 -4.50 4.14 16.59
N CYS A 63 -5.48 4.61 15.82
CA CYS A 63 -6.61 5.38 16.31
C CYS A 63 -7.43 4.56 17.32
N GLU A 64 -7.75 3.31 16.98
CA GLU A 64 -8.51 2.40 17.84
C GLU A 64 -7.75 2.11 19.14
N ILE A 65 -6.45 1.83 19.05
CA ILE A 65 -5.59 1.57 20.22
C ILE A 65 -5.51 2.79 21.14
N ASN A 66 -5.30 4.00 20.59
CA ASN A 66 -5.25 5.23 21.40
C ASN A 66 -6.61 5.47 22.09
N THR A 67 -7.71 5.26 21.35
CA THR A 67 -9.07 5.40 21.87
C THR A 67 -9.32 4.42 23.00
N PHE A 68 -8.92 3.16 22.81
CA PHE A 68 -9.05 2.13 23.83
C PHE A 68 -8.30 2.49 25.10
N ILE A 69 -7.06 2.97 25.00
CA ILE A 69 -6.27 3.37 26.16
C ILE A 69 -6.94 4.51 26.91
N LEU A 70 -7.38 5.56 26.20
CA LEU A 70 -8.09 6.69 26.81
C LEU A 70 -9.38 6.25 27.52
N VAL A 71 -10.14 5.33 26.91
CA VAL A 71 -11.36 4.80 27.51
C VAL A 71 -11.02 3.93 28.74
N SER A 72 -10.01 3.07 28.64
CA SER A 72 -9.55 2.21 29.75
C SER A 72 -9.04 3.00 30.95
N MET A 73 -8.52 4.22 30.72
CA MET A 73 -8.14 5.16 31.78
C MET A 73 -9.36 5.78 32.48
N LYS A 74 -10.47 5.94 31.77
CA LYS A 74 -11.69 6.58 32.28
C LYS A 74 -12.61 5.58 32.99
N GLU A 75 -12.81 4.40 32.42
CA GLU A 75 -13.68 3.35 32.93
C GLU A 75 -13.10 1.96 32.61
N LYS A 76 -13.24 1.01 33.54
CA LYS A 76 -12.90 -0.40 33.29
C LYS A 76 -13.87 -0.95 32.24
N THR A 77 -13.48 -0.85 30.99
CA THR A 77 -14.35 -1.23 29.87
C THR A 77 -14.19 -2.73 29.67
N GLY A 78 -15.10 -3.49 30.28
CA GLY A 78 -15.43 -4.86 29.84
C GLY A 78 -16.16 -4.90 28.50
N ASP A 79 -16.03 -3.84 27.71
CA ASP A 79 -16.69 -3.66 26.43
C ASP A 79 -15.98 -4.51 25.37
N THR A 80 -16.51 -5.72 25.19
CA THR A 80 -16.06 -6.70 24.22
C THR A 80 -16.16 -6.18 22.78
N GLN A 81 -16.99 -5.16 22.52
CA GLN A 81 -17.16 -4.60 21.19
C GLN A 81 -15.92 -3.80 20.75
N LYS A 82 -15.32 -3.01 21.65
CA LYS A 82 -14.07 -2.28 21.36
C LYS A 82 -12.86 -3.22 21.21
N LEU A 83 -12.81 -4.28 22.02
CA LEU A 83 -11.81 -5.33 21.84
C LEU A 83 -11.97 -6.02 20.48
N SER A 84 -13.20 -6.30 20.05
CA SER A 84 -13.48 -6.88 18.74
C SER A 84 -13.00 -5.96 17.60
N SER A 85 -13.27 -4.65 17.66
CA SER A 85 -12.77 -3.68 16.68
C SER A 85 -11.24 -3.67 16.60
N MET A 86 -10.56 -3.67 17.75
CA MET A 86 -9.10 -3.74 17.80
C MET A 86 -8.56 -5.02 17.15
N PHE A 87 -9.15 -6.18 17.45
CA PHE A 87 -8.74 -7.46 16.86
C PHE A 87 -9.04 -7.55 15.37
N ASN A 88 -10.11 -6.89 14.89
CA ASN A 88 -10.41 -6.81 13.47
C ASN A 88 -9.30 -6.04 12.72
N TYR A 89 -8.84 -4.90 13.25
CA TYR A 89 -7.71 -4.19 12.65
C TYR A 89 -6.41 -4.98 12.74
N TYR A 90 -6.16 -5.66 13.86
CA TYR A 90 -5.00 -6.55 13.97
C TYR A 90 -5.04 -7.68 12.93
N SER A 91 -6.20 -8.30 12.70
CA SER A 91 -6.37 -9.34 11.67
C SER A 91 -6.14 -8.78 10.26
N GLN A 92 -6.58 -7.55 9.99
CA GLN A 92 -6.29 -6.88 8.72
C GLN A 92 -4.79 -6.65 8.54
N ILE A 93 -4.07 -6.23 9.61
CA ILE A 93 -2.61 -6.09 9.60
C ILE A 93 -1.95 -7.44 9.32
N GLU A 94 -2.38 -8.53 9.96
CA GLU A 94 -1.85 -9.88 9.71
C GLU A 94 -1.98 -10.34 8.26
N LEU A 95 -3.03 -9.91 7.56
CA LEU A 95 -3.27 -10.28 6.16
C LEU A 95 -2.38 -9.52 5.17
N VAL A 96 -2.03 -8.27 5.46
CA VAL A 96 -1.42 -7.37 4.47
C VAL A 96 0.00 -6.95 4.79
N SER A 97 0.47 -7.14 6.03
CA SER A 97 1.71 -6.52 6.51
C SER A 97 2.84 -7.54 6.64
N GLU A 98 4.07 -7.04 6.76
CA GLU A 98 5.22 -7.89 7.03
C GLU A 98 5.26 -8.35 8.50
N THR A 99 5.98 -9.46 8.74
CA THR A 99 6.12 -10.07 10.07
C THR A 99 6.58 -9.07 11.14
N LYS A 100 7.46 -8.13 10.78
CA LYS A 100 7.94 -7.10 11.72
C LYS A 100 6.79 -6.21 12.22
N VAL A 101 5.91 -5.75 11.33
CA VAL A 101 4.76 -4.91 11.68
C VAL A 101 3.75 -5.72 12.49
N ILE A 102 3.51 -6.97 12.10
CA ILE A 102 2.62 -7.90 12.80
C ILE A 102 3.07 -8.11 14.25
N GLU A 103 4.36 -8.40 14.46
CA GLU A 103 4.92 -8.60 15.81
C GLU A 103 4.73 -7.36 16.69
N LYS A 104 5.00 -6.16 16.16
CA LYS A 104 4.80 -4.92 16.90
C LYS A 104 3.33 -4.64 17.19
N ALA A 105 2.43 -4.91 16.24
CA ALA A 105 0.99 -4.80 16.45
C ALA A 105 0.51 -5.76 17.55
N LYS A 106 1.02 -7.00 17.55
CA LYS A 106 0.71 -8.01 18.57
C LYS A 106 1.13 -7.56 19.96
N ILE A 107 2.33 -7.00 20.10
CA ILE A 107 2.83 -6.46 21.37
C ILE A 107 1.95 -5.31 21.85
N LEU A 108 1.51 -4.42 20.95
CA LEU A 108 0.57 -3.34 21.27
C LEU A 108 -0.77 -3.86 21.75
N CYS A 109 -1.37 -4.83 21.04
CA CYS A 109 -2.62 -5.46 21.47
C CYS A 109 -2.47 -6.12 22.85
N GLY A 110 -1.38 -6.85 23.08
CA GLY A 110 -1.07 -7.46 24.38
C GLY A 110 -0.97 -6.43 25.51
N TYR A 111 -0.24 -5.34 25.26
CA TYR A 111 -0.12 -4.24 26.21
C TYR A 111 -1.46 -3.61 26.58
N VAL A 112 -2.34 -3.43 25.59
CA VAL A 112 -3.69 -2.89 25.79
C VAL A 112 -4.55 -3.84 26.64
N LEU A 113 -4.49 -5.14 26.37
CA LEU A 113 -5.19 -6.17 27.16
C LEU A 113 -4.68 -6.21 28.61
N ASP A 114 -3.37 -6.12 28.81
CA ASP A 114 -2.76 -6.06 30.14
C ASP A 114 -3.16 -4.82 30.92
N CYS A 115 -3.32 -3.68 30.22
CA CYS A 115 -3.82 -2.45 30.82
C CYS A 115 -5.28 -2.59 31.27
N ASN A 116 -6.12 -3.25 30.49
CA ASN A 116 -7.53 -3.44 30.81
C ASN A 116 -7.77 -4.45 31.95
N THR A 117 -6.93 -5.49 32.04
CA THR A 117 -7.06 -6.55 33.05
C THR A 117 -6.46 -6.18 34.41
N ASN A 118 -5.31 -5.49 34.44
CA ASN A 118 -4.51 -5.24 35.66
C ASN A 118 -4.68 -3.83 36.27
N PHE A 119 -5.88 -3.25 36.25
CA PHE A 119 -6.14 -1.90 36.78
C PHE A 119 -6.08 -1.79 38.32
N THR A 120 -5.90 -2.90 39.03
CA THR A 120 -5.99 -2.97 40.50
C THR A 120 -4.85 -2.30 41.27
N ASN A 121 -3.77 -1.87 40.60
CA ASN A 121 -2.61 -1.24 41.26
C ASN A 121 -2.36 0.17 40.71
N GLN A 122 -2.99 1.17 41.34
CA GLN A 122 -2.96 2.60 40.99
C GLN A 122 -1.56 3.26 41.02
N GLN A 123 -0.49 2.57 41.42
CA GLN A 123 0.86 3.15 41.56
C GLN A 123 1.76 3.09 40.30
N LYS A 124 1.28 2.60 39.14
CA LYS A 124 2.12 2.42 37.93
C LYS A 124 1.72 3.25 36.70
N HIS A 125 0.94 4.32 36.86
CA HIS A 125 0.40 5.08 35.72
C HIS A 125 1.50 5.74 34.85
N ASP A 126 2.46 6.46 35.44
CA ASP A 126 3.55 7.12 34.68
C ASP A 126 4.48 6.14 33.94
N LYS A 127 4.68 4.95 34.52
CA LYS A 127 5.55 3.92 33.94
C LYS A 127 4.87 3.16 32.80
N LYS A 128 3.55 3.01 32.88
CA LYS A 128 2.70 2.43 31.82
C LYS A 128 2.59 3.40 30.63
N GLU A 129 2.33 4.68 30.86
CA GLU A 129 2.19 5.64 29.76
C GLU A 129 3.48 5.75 28.91
N LYS A 130 4.64 5.82 29.57
CA LYS A 130 5.95 5.79 28.89
C LYS A 130 6.19 4.49 28.11
N GLY A 131 5.70 3.36 28.63
CA GLY A 131 5.76 2.07 27.93
C GLY A 131 4.93 2.07 26.65
N PHE A 132 3.71 2.61 26.72
CA PHE A 132 2.82 2.69 25.56
C PHE A 132 3.40 3.54 24.43
N TYR A 133 3.89 4.75 24.72
CA TYR A 133 4.45 5.62 23.68
C TYR A 133 5.66 4.98 23.00
N LYS A 134 6.50 4.25 23.76
CA LYS A 134 7.62 3.50 23.19
C LYS A 134 7.13 2.41 22.24
N LEU A 135 6.18 1.58 22.65
CA LEU A 135 5.62 0.51 21.82
C LEU A 135 4.94 1.05 20.55
N LYS A 136 4.20 2.16 20.68
CA LYS A 136 3.61 2.88 19.56
C LYS A 136 4.68 3.38 18.59
N GLN A 137 5.77 3.94 19.09
CA GLN A 137 6.87 4.41 18.25
C GLN A 137 7.54 3.26 17.50
N GLU A 138 7.80 2.13 18.17
CA GLU A 138 8.36 0.94 17.53
C GLU A 138 7.46 0.39 16.42
N PHE A 139 6.14 0.42 16.58
CA PHE A 139 5.20 0.05 15.52
C PHE A 139 5.22 1.04 14.36
N ILE A 140 5.22 2.35 14.65
CA ILE A 140 5.27 3.38 13.61
C ILE A 140 6.56 3.29 12.80
N GLU A 141 7.69 2.98 13.44
CA GLU A 141 8.97 2.78 12.77
C GLU A 141 8.91 1.57 11.84
N ALA A 142 8.46 0.41 12.34
CA ALA A 142 8.29 -0.78 11.52
C ALA A 142 7.35 -0.55 10.32
N ALA A 143 6.22 0.14 10.53
CA ALA A 143 5.27 0.46 9.47
C ALA A 143 5.86 1.46 8.45
N LYS A 144 6.66 2.44 8.89
CA LYS A 144 7.34 3.38 7.99
C LYS A 144 8.39 2.69 7.14
N ASP A 145 9.14 1.77 7.73
CA ASP A 145 10.15 0.98 7.03
C ASP A 145 9.49 0.13 5.94
N GLU A 146 8.43 -0.61 6.28
CA GLU A 146 7.66 -1.41 5.31
C GLU A 146 7.11 -0.53 4.16
N LEU A 147 6.47 0.60 4.50
CA LEU A 147 5.94 1.52 3.48
C LEU A 147 7.05 2.16 2.64
N SER A 148 8.26 2.35 3.19
CA SER A 148 9.41 2.85 2.45
C SER A 148 9.93 1.81 1.47
N GLU A 149 10.00 0.55 1.89
CA GLU A 149 10.41 -0.57 1.03
C GLU A 149 9.43 -0.76 -0.14
N LEU A 150 8.13 -0.72 0.12
CA LEU A 150 7.10 -0.74 -0.93
C LEU A 150 7.21 0.43 -1.90
N LYS A 151 7.54 1.64 -1.42
CA LYS A 151 7.77 2.81 -2.27
C LYS A 151 9.02 2.66 -3.14
N LYS A 152 10.10 2.08 -2.62
CA LYS A 152 11.33 1.81 -3.38
C LYS A 152 11.08 0.80 -4.50
N LEU A 153 10.23 -0.19 -4.27
CA LEU A 153 9.81 -1.15 -5.30
C LEU A 153 8.84 -0.54 -6.35
N SER A 154 8.27 0.63 -6.07
CA SER A 154 7.37 1.35 -6.97
C SER A 154 8.06 2.40 -7.85
N ASN A 155 9.32 2.76 -7.55
CA ASN A 155 10.14 3.71 -8.32
C ASN A 155 11.12 2.96 -9.23
#